data_AF-A0A5C4R2U0-F1
#
_entry.id   AF-A0A5C4R2U0-F1
#
_cell.length_a   1.000
_cell.length_b   1.000
_cell.length_c   1.000
_cell.angle_alpha   90.00
_cell.angle_beta   90.00
_cell.angle_gamma   90.00
#
_symmetry.space_group_name_H-M   'P 1'
#
loop_
_entity.id
_entity.type
_entity.pdbx_description
1 polymer ?
#
loop_
_entity_poly.entity_id
_entity_poly.type
_entity_poly.pdbx_seq_one_letter_code
_entity_poly.pdbx_strand_id
1 'polypeptide(L)'
;AAAAVAARDAAAQGAGAGTVLSLAGDAWADRAGGTSGALWGVALRAWGQALGDTDVPDAARVAAGAQAGIDAVTRLGGARPGDKTLVDAFAPFVDTLQGQVAQGAALVTAWEAAASAATAAAEATADLTPRLGRARPLAERSIGHPDAGAISLALCARVVAGALAR
;
A
#
# COMPACT_ATOMS: atom_id res chain seq x y z
N ALA A 1 5.35 10.43 10.74
CA ALA A 1 5.52 11.89 10.83
C ALA A 1 6.24 12.47 9.61
N ALA A 2 7.44 11.97 9.25
CA ALA A 2 8.24 12.52 8.14
C ALA A 2 7.52 12.52 6.77
N ALA A 3 6.95 11.39 6.36
CA ALA A 3 6.21 11.28 5.10
C ALA A 3 5.09 12.33 4.97
N ALA A 4 4.31 12.53 6.04
CA ALA A 4 3.21 13.50 6.05
C ALA A 4 3.68 14.95 6.01
N VAL A 5 4.85 15.27 6.59
CA VAL A 5 5.46 16.60 6.47
C VAL A 5 5.90 16.84 5.03
N ALA A 6 6.68 15.91 4.46
CA ALA A 6 7.15 16.02 3.07
C ALA A 6 5.99 16.14 2.07
N ALA A 7 4.92 15.35 2.24
CA ALA A 7 3.73 15.43 1.40
C ALA A 7 3.06 16.81 1.46
N ARG A 8 2.90 17.38 2.66
CA ARG A 8 2.28 18.71 2.85
C ARG A 8 3.15 19.82 2.28
N ASP A 9 4.46 19.76 2.50
CA ASP A 9 5.38 20.78 2.02
C ASP A 9 5.45 20.79 0.48
N ALA A 10 5.43 19.61 -0.14
CA ALA A 10 5.38 19.48 -1.60
C ALA A 10 4.05 20.02 -2.16
N ALA A 11 2.91 19.64 -1.57
CA ALA A 11 1.61 20.14 -2.00
C ALA A 11 1.47 21.66 -1.82
N ALA A 12 2.00 22.22 -0.73
CA ALA A 12 2.01 23.66 -0.48
C ALA A 12 2.85 24.44 -1.51
N GLN A 13 3.81 23.78 -2.16
CA GLN A 13 4.61 24.33 -3.26
C GLN A 13 3.99 24.11 -4.64
N GLY A 14 2.78 23.55 -4.71
CA GLY A 14 2.07 23.31 -5.96
C GLY A 14 2.53 22.05 -6.72
N ALA A 15 3.18 21.11 -6.03
CA ALA A 15 3.55 19.83 -6.65
C ALA A 15 2.32 18.97 -6.98
N GLY A 16 2.41 18.20 -8.07
CA GLY A 16 1.40 17.24 -8.46
C GLY A 16 1.40 15.97 -7.59
N ALA A 17 0.40 15.10 -7.81
CA ALA A 17 0.19 13.90 -7.00
C ALA A 17 1.40 12.95 -7.00
N GLY A 18 2.06 12.80 -8.15
CA GLY A 18 3.22 11.93 -8.31
C GLY A 18 4.42 12.37 -7.50
N THR A 19 4.74 13.66 -7.53
CA THR A 19 5.80 14.27 -6.74
C THR A 19 5.48 14.22 -5.24
N VAL A 20 4.24 14.53 -4.85
CA VAL A 20 3.80 14.45 -3.45
C VAL A 20 4.00 13.04 -2.88
N LEU A 21 3.55 12.00 -3.59
CA LEU A 21 3.71 10.62 -3.14
C LEU A 21 5.18 10.17 -3.13
N SER A 22 5.95 10.56 -4.14
CA SER A 22 7.37 10.20 -4.23
C SER A 22 8.17 10.78 -3.06
N LEU A 23 7.99 12.07 -2.76
CA LEU A 23 8.67 12.73 -1.64
C LEU A 23 8.20 12.19 -0.29
N ALA A 24 6.92 11.85 -0.15
CA ALA A 24 6.41 11.20 1.04
C ALA A 24 7.05 9.81 1.24
N GLY A 25 7.20 9.03 0.17
CA GLY A 25 7.85 7.73 0.16
C GLY A 25 9.32 7.80 0.54
N ASP A 26 10.07 8.71 -0.09
CA ASP A 26 11.50 8.93 0.19
C ASP A 26 11.70 9.33 1.66
N ALA A 27 10.93 10.31 2.15
CA ALA A 27 10.99 10.73 3.56
C ALA A 27 10.55 9.63 4.54
N TRP A 28 9.67 8.72 4.14
CA TRP A 28 9.33 7.54 4.95
C TRP A 28 10.53 6.60 5.04
N ALA A 29 11.10 6.22 3.90
CA ALA A 29 12.22 5.28 3.82
C ALA A 29 13.40 5.75 4.68
N ASP A 30 13.73 7.04 4.60
CA ASP A 30 14.84 7.64 5.33
C ASP A 30 14.65 7.64 6.85
N ARG A 31 13.39 7.75 7.34
CA ARG A 31 13.11 8.04 8.76
C ARG A 31 12.47 6.89 9.54
N ALA A 32 11.74 5.99 8.89
CA ALA A 32 11.06 4.89 9.58
C ALA A 32 12.02 3.75 9.96
N GLY A 33 13.11 3.58 9.21
CA GLY A 33 14.11 2.54 9.43
C GLY A 33 13.60 1.12 9.17
N GLY A 34 14.53 0.20 8.88
CA GLY A 34 14.22 -1.22 8.65
C GLY A 34 13.48 -1.51 7.34
N THR A 35 13.19 -2.80 7.12
CA THR A 35 12.64 -3.29 5.85
C THR A 35 11.28 -2.68 5.52
N SER A 36 10.40 -2.47 6.52
CA SER A 36 9.07 -1.90 6.28
C SER A 36 9.15 -0.47 5.73
N GLY A 37 10.05 0.37 6.24
CA GLY A 37 10.26 1.72 5.72
C GLY A 37 10.67 1.72 4.25
N ALA A 38 11.62 0.84 3.87
CA ALA A 38 12.05 0.69 2.49
C ALA A 38 10.92 0.21 1.57
N LEU A 39 10.12 -0.78 2.02
CA LEU A 39 8.99 -1.32 1.24
C LEU A 39 7.91 -0.25 1.00
N TRP A 40 7.53 0.51 2.04
CA TRP A 40 6.58 1.62 1.89
C TRP A 40 7.12 2.73 0.97
N GLY A 41 8.40 3.06 1.11
CA GLY A 41 9.06 4.05 0.25
C GLY A 41 8.98 3.68 -1.22
N VAL A 42 9.39 2.47 -1.60
CA VAL A 42 9.34 2.04 -3.00
C VAL A 42 7.91 1.89 -3.52
N ALA A 43 6.96 1.48 -2.67
CA ALA A 43 5.55 1.39 -3.04
C ALA A 43 4.99 2.78 -3.41
N LEU A 44 5.16 3.77 -2.53
CA LEU A 44 4.66 5.12 -2.72
C LEU A 44 5.32 5.82 -3.91
N ARG A 45 6.63 5.61 -4.09
CA ARG A 45 7.38 6.16 -5.23
C ARG A 45 6.90 5.57 -6.56
N ALA A 46 6.74 4.25 -6.64
CA ALA A 46 6.23 3.59 -7.84
C ALA A 46 4.79 4.02 -8.16
N TRP A 47 3.94 4.13 -7.12
CA TRP A 47 2.57 4.62 -7.29
C TRP A 47 2.56 6.07 -7.78
N GLY A 48 3.34 6.95 -7.17
CA GLY A 48 3.45 8.36 -7.57
C GLY A 48 3.90 8.52 -9.03
N GLN A 49 4.90 7.75 -9.46
CA GLN A 49 5.36 7.76 -10.85
C GLN A 49 4.25 7.38 -11.84
N ALA A 50 3.37 6.43 -11.49
CA ALA A 50 2.25 6.04 -12.33
C ALA A 50 1.14 7.10 -12.37
N LEU A 51 0.96 7.89 -11.30
CA LEU A 51 -0.01 8.99 -11.28
C LEU A 51 0.44 10.19 -12.11
N GLY A 52 1.73 10.53 -12.04
CA GLY A 52 2.27 11.75 -12.63
C GLY A 52 1.78 13.03 -11.92
N ASP A 53 2.10 14.19 -12.51
CA ASP A 53 1.89 15.49 -11.87
C ASP A 53 0.91 16.43 -12.60
N THR A 54 0.46 16.06 -13.80
CA THR A 54 -0.27 16.97 -14.68
C THR A 54 -1.78 16.96 -14.46
N ASP A 55 -2.37 15.77 -14.35
CA ASP A 55 -3.82 15.60 -14.35
C ASP A 55 -4.32 15.03 -13.03
N VAL A 56 -5.58 15.33 -12.70
CA VAL A 56 -6.29 14.60 -11.65
C VAL A 56 -6.36 13.12 -12.06
N PRO A 57 -5.79 12.19 -11.27
CA PRO A 57 -5.76 10.79 -11.67
C PRO A 57 -7.16 10.18 -11.73
N ASP A 58 -7.46 9.51 -12.84
CA ASP A 58 -8.67 8.70 -12.96
C ASP A 58 -8.52 7.35 -12.24
N ALA A 59 -9.62 6.58 -12.17
CA ALA A 59 -9.64 5.31 -11.48
C ALA A 59 -8.66 4.28 -12.08
N ALA A 60 -8.48 4.30 -13.41
CA ALA A 60 -7.57 3.40 -14.12
C ALA A 60 -6.11 3.70 -13.77
N ARG A 61 -5.72 4.97 -13.74
CA ARG A 61 -4.37 5.41 -13.36
C ARG A 61 -4.08 5.13 -11.89
N VAL A 62 -5.07 5.29 -11.02
CA VAL A 62 -4.95 4.92 -9.60
C VAL A 62 -4.74 3.42 -9.43
N ALA A 63 -5.51 2.57 -10.13
CA ALA A 63 -5.35 1.11 -10.09
C ALA A 63 -4.02 0.64 -10.68
N ALA A 64 -3.57 1.25 -11.78
CA ALA A 64 -2.25 0.98 -12.37
C ALA A 64 -1.11 1.36 -11.41
N GLY A 65 -1.25 2.47 -10.68
CA GLY A 65 -0.29 2.85 -9.66
C GLY A 65 -0.25 1.90 -8.46
N ALA A 66 -1.39 1.35 -8.05
CA ALA A 66 -1.45 0.32 -7.01
C ALA A 66 -0.67 -0.95 -7.45
N GLN A 67 -0.84 -1.36 -8.71
CA GLN A 67 -0.07 -2.46 -9.31
C GLN A 67 1.44 -2.17 -9.30
N ALA A 68 1.84 -0.98 -9.76
CA ALA A 68 3.25 -0.58 -9.76
C ALA A 68 3.83 -0.60 -8.33
N GLY A 69 3.03 -0.20 -7.35
CA GLY A 69 3.37 -0.23 -5.93
C GLY A 69 3.66 -1.65 -5.42
N ILE A 70 2.75 -2.61 -5.65
CA ILE A 70 2.96 -3.98 -5.21
C ILE A 70 4.11 -4.66 -5.96
N ASP A 71 4.27 -4.40 -7.26
CA ASP A 71 5.38 -4.93 -8.05
C ASP A 71 6.73 -4.45 -7.51
N ALA A 72 6.82 -3.18 -7.08
CA ALA A 72 8.01 -2.62 -6.44
C ALA A 72 8.30 -3.28 -5.08
N VAL A 73 7.27 -3.50 -4.26
CA VAL A 73 7.37 -4.20 -2.97
C VAL A 73 7.86 -5.63 -3.17
N THR A 74 7.24 -6.40 -4.06
CA THR A 74 7.60 -7.80 -4.32
C THR A 74 8.99 -7.91 -4.93
N ARG A 75 9.38 -6.99 -5.82
CA ARG A 75 10.74 -6.96 -6.39
C ARG A 75 11.81 -6.67 -5.34
N LEU A 76 11.55 -5.74 -4.41
CA LEU A 76 12.52 -5.39 -3.37
C LEU A 76 12.55 -6.43 -2.23
N GLY A 77 11.39 -6.89 -1.77
CA GLY A 77 11.25 -7.75 -0.61
C GLY A 77 11.27 -9.24 -0.90
N GLY A 78 11.04 -9.65 -2.15
CA GLY A 78 10.97 -11.06 -2.56
C GLY A 78 9.75 -11.83 -2.04
N ALA A 79 8.82 -11.16 -1.35
CA ALA A 79 7.65 -11.77 -0.74
C ALA A 79 6.57 -12.12 -1.75
N ARG A 80 5.87 -13.22 -1.48
CA ARG A 80 4.72 -13.72 -2.25
C ARG A 80 3.52 -13.90 -1.33
N PRO A 81 2.30 -13.97 -1.88
CA PRO A 81 1.13 -14.38 -1.12
C PRO A 81 1.40 -15.70 -0.37
N GLY A 82 1.03 -15.75 0.91
CA GLY A 82 1.28 -16.83 1.85
C GLY A 82 2.54 -16.65 2.73
N ASP A 83 3.40 -15.65 2.49
CA ASP A 83 4.64 -15.48 3.26
C ASP A 83 4.44 -14.78 4.62
N LYS A 84 3.22 -14.34 4.93
CA LYS A 84 2.81 -13.57 6.11
C LYS A 84 3.53 -12.21 6.18
N THR A 85 3.24 -11.37 5.21
CA THR A 85 3.82 -10.04 5.02
C THR A 85 2.76 -9.04 4.55
N LEU A 86 3.14 -7.78 4.34
CA LEU A 86 2.24 -6.78 3.76
C LEU A 86 1.68 -7.17 2.37
N VAL A 87 2.37 -8.05 1.63
CA VAL A 87 1.94 -8.52 0.31
C VAL A 87 0.62 -9.29 0.40
N ASP A 88 0.37 -9.95 1.53
CA ASP A 88 -0.87 -10.72 1.75
C ASP A 88 -2.11 -9.82 1.81
N ALA A 89 -1.98 -8.56 2.23
CA ALA A 89 -3.05 -7.58 2.13
C ALA A 89 -3.00 -6.78 0.82
N PHE A 90 -1.81 -6.53 0.28
CA PHE A 90 -1.64 -5.68 -0.91
C PHE A 90 -2.13 -6.37 -2.18
N ALA A 91 -1.89 -7.67 -2.34
CA ALA A 91 -2.34 -8.39 -3.54
C ALA A 91 -3.89 -8.38 -3.64
N PRO A 92 -4.66 -8.79 -2.61
CA PRO A 92 -6.12 -8.71 -2.65
C PRO A 92 -6.65 -7.28 -2.83
N PHE A 93 -5.96 -6.26 -2.28
CA PHE A 93 -6.29 -4.86 -2.52
C PHE A 93 -6.20 -4.52 -4.01
N VAL A 94 -5.05 -4.80 -4.64
CA VAL A 94 -4.80 -4.47 -6.04
C VAL A 94 -5.74 -5.22 -6.98
N ASP A 95 -5.89 -6.53 -6.77
CA ASP A 95 -6.76 -7.38 -7.59
C ASP A 95 -8.22 -6.89 -7.54
N THR A 96 -8.71 -6.56 -6.35
CA THR A 96 -10.07 -6.05 -6.16
C THR A 96 -10.24 -4.67 -6.80
N LEU A 97 -9.28 -3.76 -6.59
CA LEU A 97 -9.32 -2.42 -7.16
C LEU A 97 -9.36 -2.48 -8.69
N GLN A 98 -8.48 -3.26 -9.31
CA GLN A 98 -8.45 -3.44 -10.76
C GLN A 98 -9.74 -4.08 -11.27
N GLY A 99 -10.23 -5.13 -10.61
CA GLY A 99 -11.47 -5.81 -11.00
C GLY A 99 -12.67 -4.89 -10.98
N GLN A 100 -12.81 -4.04 -9.95
CA GLN A 100 -13.89 -3.07 -9.83
C GLN A 100 -13.78 -1.96 -10.89
N VAL A 101 -12.57 -1.43 -11.10
CA VAL A 101 -12.34 -0.40 -12.12
C VAL A 101 -12.60 -0.93 -13.53
N ALA A 102 -12.19 -2.16 -13.83
CA ALA A 102 -12.47 -2.81 -15.12
C ALA A 102 -13.97 -3.02 -15.37
N GLN A 103 -14.77 -3.15 -14.31
CA GLN A 103 -16.23 -3.22 -14.37
C GLN A 103 -16.90 -1.84 -14.47
N GLY A 104 -16.12 -0.75 -14.50
CA GLY A 104 -16.63 0.61 -14.60
C GLY A 104 -17.12 1.19 -13.27
N ALA A 105 -16.77 0.59 -12.13
CA ALA A 105 -17.10 1.16 -10.83
C ALA A 105 -16.41 2.53 -10.64
N ALA A 106 -17.09 3.45 -9.95
CA ALA A 106 -16.49 4.70 -9.52
C ALA A 106 -15.32 4.44 -8.55
N LEU A 107 -14.31 5.32 -8.57
CA LEU A 107 -13.10 5.14 -7.75
C LEU A 107 -13.40 4.96 -6.27
N VAL A 108 -14.35 5.72 -5.70
CA VAL A 108 -14.75 5.60 -4.29
C VAL A 108 -15.22 4.18 -3.97
N THR A 109 -16.17 3.66 -4.76
CA THR A 109 -16.72 2.30 -4.60
C THR A 109 -15.66 1.22 -4.82
N ALA A 110 -14.83 1.37 -5.84
CA ALA A 110 -13.75 0.43 -6.15
C ALA A 110 -12.72 0.38 -5.00
N TRP A 111 -12.37 1.54 -4.45
CA TRP A 111 -11.43 1.65 -3.34
C TRP A 111 -11.99 1.11 -2.03
N GLU A 112 -13.28 1.36 -1.73
CA GLU A 112 -13.95 0.79 -0.55
C GLU A 112 -13.93 -0.74 -0.59
N ALA A 113 -14.30 -1.34 -1.72
CA ALA A 113 -14.25 -2.78 -1.92
C ALA A 113 -12.81 -3.32 -1.75
N ALA A 114 -11.83 -2.65 -2.34
CA ALA A 114 -10.42 -3.02 -2.22
C ALA A 114 -9.91 -2.91 -0.77
N ALA A 115 -10.29 -1.87 -0.02
CA ALA A 115 -9.93 -1.69 1.38
C ALA A 115 -10.56 -2.77 2.27
N SER A 116 -11.80 -3.18 2.01
CA SER A 116 -12.44 -4.31 2.68
C SER A 116 -11.72 -5.63 2.39
N ALA A 117 -11.36 -5.90 1.13
CA ALA A 117 -10.59 -7.08 0.75
C ALA A 117 -9.21 -7.13 1.45
N ALA A 118 -8.51 -6.00 1.47
CA ALA A 118 -7.23 -5.86 2.17
C ALA A 118 -7.35 -6.12 3.68
N THR A 119 -8.44 -5.64 4.29
CA THR A 119 -8.69 -5.80 5.74
C THR A 119 -8.93 -7.26 6.09
N ALA A 120 -9.83 -7.94 5.35
CA ALA A 120 -10.09 -9.36 5.56
C ALA A 120 -8.82 -10.21 5.33
N ALA A 121 -8.05 -9.90 4.29
CA ALA A 121 -6.81 -10.61 4.00
C ALA A 121 -5.73 -10.36 5.08
N ALA A 122 -5.62 -9.13 5.59
CA ALA A 122 -4.71 -8.81 6.67
C ALA A 122 -5.05 -9.59 7.95
N GLU A 123 -6.32 -9.69 8.31
CA GLU A 123 -6.78 -10.51 9.45
C GLU A 123 -6.44 -11.99 9.25
N ALA A 124 -6.72 -12.53 8.05
CA ALA A 124 -6.45 -13.93 7.70
C ALA A 124 -4.96 -14.30 7.76
N THR A 125 -4.05 -13.32 7.71
CA THR A 125 -2.62 -13.61 7.93
C THR A 125 -2.34 -14.23 9.28
N ALA A 126 -3.23 -14.13 10.27
CA ALA A 126 -3.10 -14.80 11.57
C ALA A 126 -2.85 -16.31 11.45
N ASP A 127 -3.43 -16.95 10.43
CA ASP A 127 -3.32 -18.39 10.18
C ASP A 127 -2.05 -18.78 9.42
N LEU A 128 -1.30 -17.80 8.91
CA LEU A 128 -0.08 -18.02 8.15
C LEU A 128 1.14 -18.16 9.06
N THR A 129 2.09 -18.99 8.60
CA THR A 129 3.42 -19.11 9.20
C THR A 129 4.37 -18.14 8.49
N PRO A 130 5.09 -17.25 9.20
CA PRO A 130 5.99 -16.29 8.57
C PRO A 130 7.19 -16.95 7.90
N ARG A 131 7.38 -16.65 6.61
CA ARG A 131 8.50 -17.15 5.81
C ARG A 131 9.60 -16.11 5.62
N LEU A 132 9.28 -14.83 5.83
CA LEU A 132 10.17 -13.69 5.66
C LEU A 132 10.12 -12.74 6.86
N GLY A 133 11.08 -11.80 6.87
CA GLY A 133 11.11 -10.71 7.84
C GLY A 133 11.43 -11.14 9.27
N ARG A 134 11.18 -10.22 10.21
CA ARG A 134 11.51 -10.39 11.64
C ARG A 134 10.63 -11.41 12.37
N ALA A 135 9.50 -11.78 11.78
CA ALA A 135 8.60 -12.77 12.37
C ALA A 135 9.06 -14.22 12.13
N ARG A 136 9.88 -14.48 11.08
CA ARG A 136 10.35 -15.84 10.73
C ARG A 136 11.02 -16.60 11.88
N PRO A 137 11.95 -16.01 12.67
CA PRO A 137 12.57 -16.72 13.80
C PRO A 137 11.59 -17.05 14.95
N LEU A 138 10.40 -16.45 14.94
CA LEU A 138 9.36 -16.60 15.96
C LEU A 138 8.12 -17.30 15.38
N ALA A 139 8.28 -18.10 14.32
CA ALA A 139 7.19 -18.65 13.52
C ALA A 139 6.07 -19.30 14.34
N GLU A 140 6.41 -20.18 15.28
CA GLU A 140 5.44 -20.87 16.15
C GLU A 140 4.64 -19.90 17.04
N ARG A 141 5.28 -18.82 17.51
CA ARG A 141 4.63 -17.79 18.33
C ARG A 141 3.82 -16.78 17.50
N SER A 142 4.04 -16.75 16.19
CA SER A 142 3.43 -15.79 15.28
C SER A 142 2.07 -16.27 14.75
N ILE A 143 1.75 -17.56 14.88
CA ILE A 143 0.44 -18.11 14.56
C ILE A 143 -0.60 -17.54 15.54
N GLY A 144 -1.80 -17.26 15.03
CA GLY A 144 -2.88 -16.61 15.78
C GLY A 144 -2.76 -15.08 15.88
N HIS A 145 -1.71 -14.49 15.32
CA HIS A 145 -1.48 -13.04 15.30
C HIS A 145 -1.36 -12.53 13.86
N PRO A 146 -2.20 -11.56 13.44
CA PRO A 146 -2.06 -10.93 12.13
C PRO A 146 -0.69 -10.27 11.92
N ASP A 147 -0.22 -10.25 10.67
CA ASP A 147 0.97 -9.51 10.28
C ASP A 147 0.78 -7.99 10.45
N ALA A 148 1.72 -7.35 11.13
CA ALA A 148 1.66 -5.92 11.37
C ALA A 148 1.75 -5.09 10.09
N GLY A 149 2.49 -5.56 9.07
CA GLY A 149 2.60 -4.89 7.77
C GLY A 149 1.30 -4.94 7.00
N ALA A 150 0.66 -6.11 6.94
CA ALA A 150 -0.65 -6.32 6.32
C ALA A 150 -1.73 -5.46 6.99
N ILE A 151 -1.79 -5.47 8.32
CA ILE A 151 -2.72 -4.63 9.09
C ILE A 151 -2.48 -3.14 8.82
N SER A 152 -1.22 -2.70 8.79
CA SER A 152 -0.88 -1.30 8.50
C SER A 152 -1.39 -0.87 7.14
N LEU A 153 -1.22 -1.71 6.11
CA LEU A 153 -1.73 -1.43 4.76
C LEU A 153 -3.26 -1.32 4.75
N ALA A 154 -3.97 -2.27 5.36
CA ALA A 154 -5.42 -2.24 5.45
C ALA A 154 -5.95 -0.97 6.14
N LEU A 155 -5.31 -0.55 7.23
CA LEU A 155 -5.65 0.71 7.91
C LEU A 155 -5.43 1.92 7.01
N CYS A 156 -4.30 2.00 6.30
CA CYS A 156 -4.04 3.07 5.33
C CYS A 156 -5.11 3.09 4.22
N ALA A 157 -5.45 1.93 3.65
CA ALA A 157 -6.48 1.82 2.61
C ALA A 157 -7.84 2.33 3.10
N ARG A 158 -8.24 1.99 4.33
CA ARG A 158 -9.48 2.48 4.95
C ARG A 158 -9.49 3.99 5.19
N VAL A 159 -8.35 4.56 5.61
CA VAL A 159 -8.23 6.03 5.77
C VAL A 159 -8.41 6.74 4.44
N VAL A 160 -7.83 6.20 3.36
CA VAL A 160 -7.99 6.76 2.02
C VAL A 160 -9.44 6.63 1.52
N ALA A 161 -10.11 5.51 1.79
CA ALA A 161 -11.52 5.33 1.45
C ALA A 161 -12.39 6.45 2.06
N GLY A 162 -12.21 6.71 3.36
CA GLY A 162 -12.90 7.81 4.04
C GLY A 162 -12.50 9.21 3.55
N ALA A 163 -11.32 9.36 2.95
CA ALA A 163 -10.92 10.62 2.33
C ALA A 163 -11.57 10.83 0.95
N LEU A 164 -11.73 9.76 0.16
CA LEU A 164 -12.35 9.79 -1.17
C LEU A 164 -13.88 9.98 -1.10
N ALA A 165 -14.53 9.57 -0.02
CA ALA A 165 -15.97 9.72 0.19
C ALA A 165 -16.40 11.13 0.64
N ARG A 166 -15.45 12.07 0.82
CA ARG A 166 -15.71 13.44 1.28
C ARG A 166 -15.87 14.44 0.14
#